data_AF-A0A2H3U9P9-F1
#
_entry.id   AF-A0A2H3U9P9-F1
#
_cell.length_a   1.000
_cell.length_b   1.000
_cell.length_c   1.000
_cell.angle_alpha   90.00
_cell.angle_beta   90.00
_cell.angle_gamma   90.00
#
_symmetry.space_group_name_H-M   'P 1'
#
loop_
_entity.id
_entity.type
_entity.pdbx_description
1 polymer ?
#
loop_
_entity_poly.entity_id
_entity_poly.type
_entity_poly.pdbx_seq_one_letter_code
_entity_poly.pdbx_strand_id
1 'polypeptide(L)'
;MVYYAFLKWREASTKDPEHVKRLGPDFYSWGSGAQAWDLAPSFINKIIYTLLNDRDGRIISNFNQPARVSVVSGDSYYIRSKSSPELYWLEKGGLIYATKQGRTRFTIRLDGERDSDRNRTVIIGKDYISVGAVGGTTQKYVSVNDNGEVVLSGHGCRMYYNDLKNMFLAQGEIDNLGNASLMKTDGFGEEWELVK
;
A
#
# COMPACT_ATOMS: atom_id res chain seq x y z
N MET A 1 -3.17 -21.47 -18.05
CA MET A 1 -3.35 -20.76 -16.76
C MET A 1 -3.63 -19.30 -17.09
N VAL A 2 -4.74 -18.75 -16.63
CA VAL A 2 -5.17 -17.38 -16.94
C VAL A 2 -4.77 -16.45 -15.79
N TYR A 3 -4.29 -15.26 -16.12
CA TYR A 3 -3.79 -14.27 -15.17
C TYR A 3 -4.67 -13.02 -15.29
N TYR A 4 -5.01 -12.41 -14.16
CA TYR A 4 -6.06 -11.38 -14.05
C TYR A 4 -5.55 -10.19 -13.23
N ALA A 5 -5.92 -8.97 -13.64
CA ALA A 5 -5.75 -7.78 -12.81
C ALA A 5 -7.07 -7.47 -12.08
N PHE A 6 -7.12 -7.66 -10.76
CA PHE A 6 -8.34 -7.45 -9.98
C PHE A 6 -8.30 -6.16 -9.17
N LEU A 7 -9.18 -5.21 -9.49
CA LEU A 7 -9.49 -4.03 -8.66
C LEU A 7 -10.35 -4.35 -7.42
N LYS A 8 -10.82 -5.60 -7.25
CA LYS A 8 -11.64 -6.07 -6.11
C LYS A 8 -11.28 -7.49 -5.64
N TRP A 9 -9.98 -7.78 -5.54
CA TRP A 9 -9.44 -9.06 -5.02
C TRP A 9 -10.12 -9.55 -3.73
N ARG A 10 -10.37 -8.65 -2.77
CA ARG A 10 -10.91 -9.06 -1.46
C ARG A 10 -12.27 -9.74 -1.60
N GLU A 11 -13.10 -9.30 -2.53
CA GLU A 11 -14.41 -9.90 -2.79
C GLU A 11 -14.28 -11.32 -3.37
N ALA A 12 -13.41 -11.50 -4.38
CA ALA A 12 -13.23 -12.79 -5.05
C ALA A 12 -12.50 -13.82 -4.19
N SER A 13 -11.42 -13.42 -3.50
CA SER A 13 -10.63 -14.31 -2.64
C SER A 13 -11.36 -14.75 -1.38
N THR A 14 -12.30 -13.95 -0.87
CA THR A 14 -13.14 -14.35 0.25
C THR A 14 -14.17 -15.40 -0.16
N LYS A 15 -14.66 -15.35 -1.41
CA LYS A 15 -15.68 -16.28 -1.92
C LYS A 15 -15.10 -17.62 -2.39
N ASP A 16 -13.91 -17.62 -3.00
CA ASP A 16 -13.28 -18.82 -3.54
C ASP A 16 -11.75 -18.81 -3.33
N PRO A 17 -11.29 -19.02 -2.08
CA PRO A 17 -9.88 -18.92 -1.73
C PRO A 17 -9.03 -20.07 -2.32
N GLU A 18 -9.62 -21.21 -2.67
CA GLU A 18 -8.89 -22.35 -3.21
C GLU A 18 -8.49 -22.15 -4.67
N HIS A 19 -9.36 -21.49 -5.44
CA HIS A 19 -9.16 -21.32 -6.88
C HIS A 19 -8.62 -19.94 -7.26
N VAL A 20 -8.75 -18.91 -6.42
CA VAL A 20 -8.17 -17.58 -6.66
C VAL A 20 -6.83 -17.45 -5.93
N LYS A 21 -5.71 -17.52 -6.66
CA LYS A 21 -4.36 -17.36 -6.11
C LYS A 21 -3.74 -16.03 -6.51
N ARG A 22 -3.16 -15.31 -5.55
CA ARG A 22 -2.43 -14.06 -5.83
C ARG A 22 -1.04 -14.34 -6.39
N LEU A 23 -0.64 -13.57 -7.40
CA LEU A 23 0.66 -13.65 -8.06
C LEU A 23 1.50 -12.39 -7.83
N GLY A 24 0.85 -11.25 -7.62
CA GLY A 24 1.48 -9.98 -7.31
C GLY A 24 0.47 -8.98 -6.77
N PRO A 25 0.87 -7.75 -6.41
CA PRO A 25 -0.02 -6.81 -5.76
C PRO A 25 -1.33 -6.52 -6.48
N ASP A 26 -1.25 -6.48 -7.82
CA ASP A 26 -2.38 -6.19 -8.68
C ASP A 26 -2.83 -7.42 -9.50
N PHE A 27 -2.15 -8.58 -9.39
CA PHE A 27 -2.32 -9.72 -10.29
C PHE A 27 -2.57 -11.05 -9.58
N TYR A 28 -3.45 -11.84 -10.15
CA TYR A 28 -3.95 -13.08 -9.56
C TYR A 28 -4.19 -14.12 -10.67
N SER A 29 -4.04 -15.40 -10.36
CA SER A 29 -4.48 -16.51 -11.20
C SER A 29 -5.78 -17.10 -10.66
N TRP A 30 -6.58 -17.64 -11.56
CA TRP A 30 -7.77 -18.42 -11.21
C TRP A 30 -7.70 -19.81 -11.86
N GLY A 31 -8.11 -20.84 -11.10
CA GLY A 31 -8.23 -22.23 -11.54
C GLY A 31 -9.71 -22.63 -11.72
N SER A 32 -9.99 -23.52 -12.68
CA SER A 32 -11.36 -23.84 -13.15
C SER A 32 -12.33 -24.28 -12.03
N GLY A 33 -13.54 -23.71 -12.02
CA GLY A 33 -14.65 -24.13 -11.14
C GLY A 33 -15.83 -23.13 -11.08
N ALA A 34 -15.55 -21.83 -10.87
CA ALA A 34 -16.54 -20.75 -10.75
C ALA A 34 -16.39 -19.68 -11.86
N GLN A 35 -17.48 -19.17 -12.44
CA GLN A 35 -17.34 -18.11 -13.45
C GLN A 35 -16.82 -16.81 -12.79
N ALA A 36 -15.86 -16.12 -13.42
CA ALA A 36 -15.18 -14.98 -12.80
C ALA A 36 -16.13 -13.82 -12.43
N TRP A 37 -17.24 -13.67 -13.16
CA TRP A 37 -18.29 -12.68 -12.88
C TRP A 37 -19.18 -13.04 -11.67
N ASP A 38 -19.22 -14.32 -11.26
CA ASP A 38 -19.93 -14.75 -10.04
C ASP A 38 -19.14 -14.42 -8.77
N LEU A 39 -17.81 -14.37 -8.87
CA LEU A 39 -16.92 -14.05 -7.75
C LEU A 39 -16.91 -12.55 -7.45
N ALA A 40 -17.02 -11.69 -8.46
CA ALA A 40 -17.07 -10.24 -8.32
C ALA A 40 -18.23 -9.60 -9.10
N PRO A 41 -19.50 -9.88 -8.74
CA PRO A 41 -20.70 -9.40 -9.44
C PRO A 41 -20.83 -7.88 -9.45
N SER A 42 -20.19 -7.19 -8.49
CA SER A 42 -20.11 -5.73 -8.46
C SER A 42 -19.31 -5.12 -9.64
N PHE A 43 -18.82 -5.96 -10.56
CA PHE A 43 -17.88 -5.61 -11.62
C PHE A 43 -18.26 -6.12 -13.02
N ILE A 44 -19.50 -6.55 -13.25
CA ILE A 44 -20.01 -6.70 -14.62
C ILE A 44 -19.67 -5.41 -15.39
N ASN A 45 -18.82 -5.53 -16.42
CA ASN A 45 -18.27 -4.45 -17.28
C ASN A 45 -16.95 -3.75 -16.87
N LYS A 46 -16.21 -4.22 -15.85
CA LYS A 46 -14.92 -3.60 -15.45
C LYS A 46 -13.74 -4.58 -15.29
N ILE A 47 -13.92 -5.84 -15.66
CA ILE A 47 -12.87 -6.87 -15.61
C ILE A 47 -12.15 -6.94 -16.96
N ILE A 48 -10.81 -6.85 -16.94
CA ILE A 48 -9.97 -7.11 -18.12
C ILE A 48 -9.42 -8.54 -18.00
N TYR A 49 -9.63 -9.32 -19.05
CA TYR A 49 -9.12 -10.69 -19.17
C TYR A 49 -7.94 -10.71 -20.13
N THR A 50 -6.83 -11.31 -19.71
CA THR A 50 -5.72 -11.60 -20.63
C THR A 50 -5.35 -13.08 -20.54
N LEU A 51 -5.60 -13.79 -21.63
CA LEU A 51 -5.17 -15.16 -21.79
C LEU A 51 -3.66 -15.17 -22.03
N LEU A 52 -2.86 -15.64 -21.05
CA LEU A 52 -1.41 -15.71 -21.21
C LEU A 52 -0.95 -16.92 -22.03
N ASN A 53 -1.72 -18.02 -21.97
CA ASN A 53 -1.46 -19.25 -22.72
C ASN A 53 -2.79 -19.94 -23.04
N ASP A 54 -3.02 -20.25 -24.31
CA ASP A 54 -4.05 -21.18 -24.76
C ASP A 54 -3.54 -22.63 -24.74
N ARG A 55 -4.40 -23.57 -25.17
CA ARG A 55 -4.04 -24.99 -25.29
C ARG A 55 -2.90 -25.23 -26.28
N ASP A 56 -2.70 -24.33 -27.24
CA ASP A 56 -1.72 -24.43 -28.32
C ASP A 56 -0.37 -23.77 -27.96
N GLY A 57 -0.20 -23.34 -26.71
CA GLY A 57 1.09 -22.92 -26.17
C GLY A 57 1.56 -21.54 -26.62
N ARG A 58 0.64 -20.67 -27.07
CA ARG A 58 0.99 -19.30 -27.46
C ARG A 58 1.29 -18.45 -26.22
N ILE A 59 2.57 -18.35 -25.87
CA ILE A 59 3.06 -17.53 -24.75
C ILE A 59 3.01 -16.05 -25.14
N ILE A 60 2.06 -15.31 -24.57
CA ILE A 60 2.12 -13.84 -24.59
C ILE A 60 3.13 -13.42 -23.53
N SER A 61 4.09 -12.55 -23.89
CA SER A 61 5.15 -12.10 -22.97
C SER A 61 4.54 -11.66 -21.64
N ASN A 62 4.98 -12.30 -20.57
CA ASN A 62 4.58 -11.97 -19.20
C ASN A 62 4.73 -10.45 -19.01
N PHE A 63 3.65 -9.76 -18.62
CA PHE A 63 3.77 -8.36 -18.21
C PHE A 63 4.81 -8.29 -17.10
N ASN A 64 5.99 -7.73 -17.40
CA ASN A 64 7.03 -7.55 -16.40
C ASN A 64 6.51 -6.57 -15.36
N GLN A 65 6.25 -7.07 -14.16
CA GLN A 65 5.79 -6.25 -13.06
C GLN A 65 6.97 -5.87 -12.20
N PRO A 66 7.08 -4.58 -11.82
CA PRO A 66 8.01 -4.19 -10.79
C PRO A 66 7.73 -5.04 -9.54
N ALA A 67 8.79 -5.57 -8.92
CA ALA A 67 8.67 -6.24 -7.64
C ALA A 67 8.03 -5.25 -6.63
N ARG A 68 6.82 -5.55 -6.18
CA ARG A 68 6.08 -4.75 -5.20
C ARG A 68 5.76 -5.60 -3.98
N VAL A 69 5.86 -5.02 -2.80
CA VAL A 69 5.57 -5.71 -1.54
C VAL A 69 4.07 -5.96 -1.41
N SER A 70 3.69 -7.18 -1.02
CA SER A 70 2.34 -7.47 -0.57
C SER A 70 2.16 -6.86 0.81
N VAL A 71 1.41 -5.77 0.89
CA VAL A 71 1.13 -5.08 2.16
C VAL A 71 0.05 -5.85 2.90
N VAL A 72 0.38 -6.28 4.11
CA VAL A 72 -0.48 -7.07 4.97
C VAL A 72 -0.78 -6.24 6.20
N SER A 73 -2.05 -6.21 6.61
CA SER A 73 -2.46 -5.51 7.82
C SER A 73 -1.75 -6.09 9.04
N GLY A 74 -1.19 -5.22 9.87
CA GLY A 74 -0.41 -5.54 11.05
C GLY A 74 1.08 -5.78 10.80
N ASP A 75 1.53 -5.90 9.54
CA ASP A 75 2.96 -5.95 9.23
C ASP A 75 3.58 -4.54 9.32
N SER A 76 4.90 -4.50 9.51
CA SER A 76 5.67 -3.26 9.57
C SER A 76 6.58 -3.06 8.35
N TYR A 77 6.68 -1.83 7.89
CA TYR A 77 7.39 -1.42 6.68
C TYR A 77 8.16 -0.11 6.88
N TYR A 78 9.16 0.14 6.05
CA TYR A 78 9.69 1.48 5.82
C TYR A 78 8.92 2.14 4.68
N ILE A 79 8.78 3.46 4.72
CA ILE A 79 8.13 4.26 3.67
C ILE A 79 9.24 4.98 2.90
N ARG A 80 9.33 4.73 1.59
CA ARG A 80 10.44 5.17 0.71
C ARG A 80 9.90 5.95 -0.48
N SER A 81 10.60 7.00 -0.91
CA SER A 81 10.26 7.69 -2.16
C SER A 81 10.58 6.79 -3.35
N LYS A 82 9.65 6.68 -4.30
CA LYS A 82 9.90 5.93 -5.54
C LYS A 82 10.74 6.70 -6.54
N SER A 83 10.68 8.03 -6.52
CA SER A 83 11.45 8.89 -7.42
C SER A 83 12.91 8.97 -6.96
N SER A 84 13.14 8.93 -5.65
CA SER A 84 14.46 9.00 -5.00
C SER A 84 14.60 7.89 -3.95
N PRO A 85 14.97 6.65 -4.33
CA PRO A 85 14.97 5.48 -3.46
C PRO A 85 15.90 5.55 -2.23
N GLU A 86 16.78 6.54 -2.16
CA GLU A 86 17.56 6.81 -0.96
C GLU A 86 16.83 7.64 0.11
N LEU A 87 15.66 8.21 -0.19
CA LEU A 87 14.85 8.97 0.75
C LEU A 87 13.81 8.10 1.44
N TYR A 88 13.83 8.15 2.77
CA TYR A 88 12.90 7.43 3.64
C TYR A 88 12.20 8.38 4.60
N TRP A 89 11.00 7.99 5.04
CA TRP A 89 10.33 8.65 6.15
C TRP A 89 11.09 8.34 7.44
N LEU A 90 11.50 9.39 8.14
CA LEU A 90 12.12 9.34 9.46
C LEU A 90 11.33 10.24 10.40
N GLU A 91 10.98 9.71 11.56
CA GLU A 91 10.46 10.52 12.65
C GLU A 91 11.61 11.10 13.47
N LYS A 92 11.50 12.39 13.77
CA LYS A 92 12.42 13.10 14.66
C LYS A 92 11.68 14.22 15.37
N GLY A 93 11.58 14.12 16.70
CA GLY A 93 10.96 15.18 17.51
C GLY A 93 9.46 15.36 17.28
N GLY A 94 8.76 14.30 16.84
CA GLY A 94 7.34 14.31 16.52
C GLY A 94 7.01 14.68 15.07
N LEU A 95 7.99 15.17 14.29
CA LEU A 95 7.84 15.48 12.86
C LEU A 95 8.33 14.33 12.00
N ILE A 96 7.72 14.15 10.83
CA ILE A 96 8.18 13.21 9.81
C ILE A 96 8.97 13.98 8.74
N TYR A 97 10.15 13.47 8.42
CA TYR A 97 11.05 13.99 7.40
C TYR A 97 11.30 12.95 6.31
N ALA A 98 11.52 13.40 5.08
CA ALA A 98 12.22 12.64 4.06
C ALA A 98 13.72 12.85 4.20
N THR A 99 14.48 11.76 4.36
CA THR A 99 15.92 11.86 4.55
C THR A 99 16.67 10.61 4.07
N LYS A 100 17.96 10.79 3.80
CA LYS A 100 18.92 9.71 3.51
C LYS A 100 19.61 9.18 4.78
N GLN A 101 19.44 9.88 5.92
CA GLN A 101 20.23 9.63 7.13
C GLN A 101 19.67 8.55 8.05
N GLY A 102 18.41 8.15 7.83
CA GLY A 102 17.73 7.20 8.69
C GLY A 102 16.35 6.86 8.17
N ARG A 103 15.67 5.97 8.89
CA ARG A 103 14.33 5.49 8.55
C ARG A 103 13.58 5.05 9.78
N THR A 104 12.31 5.43 9.88
CA THR A 104 11.37 4.93 10.88
C THR A 104 10.58 3.78 10.29
N ARG A 105 10.39 2.72 11.08
CA ARG A 105 9.53 1.60 10.70
C ARG A 105 8.10 1.89 11.15
N PHE A 106 7.13 1.59 10.29
CA PHE A 106 5.71 1.87 10.54
C PHE A 106 4.89 0.59 10.42
N THR A 107 4.00 0.35 11.37
CA THR A 107 2.96 -0.68 11.28
C THR A 107 1.79 -0.12 10.49
N ILE A 108 1.35 -0.87 9.47
CA ILE A 108 0.20 -0.49 8.63
C ILE A 108 -0.96 -1.40 8.99
N ARG A 109 -2.08 -0.84 9.43
CA ARG A 109 -3.29 -1.61 9.76
C ARG A 109 -4.49 -1.08 9.00
N LEU A 110 -5.45 -1.95 8.71
CA LEU A 110 -6.79 -1.52 8.31
C LEU A 110 -7.40 -0.69 9.45
N ASP A 111 -8.04 0.42 9.09
CA ASP A 111 -8.70 1.27 10.07
C ASP A 111 -9.86 0.53 10.75
N GLY A 112 -9.95 0.61 12.07
CA GLY A 112 -10.92 -0.12 12.90
C GLY A 112 -10.59 -1.60 13.22
N GLU A 113 -9.52 -2.17 12.67
CA GLU A 113 -9.08 -3.54 13.00
C GLU A 113 -8.39 -3.57 14.38
N ARG A 114 -8.77 -4.52 15.25
CA ARG A 114 -8.14 -4.66 16.57
C ARG A 114 -6.91 -5.56 16.49
N ASP A 115 -6.00 -5.45 17.45
CA ASP A 115 -4.80 -6.30 17.51
C ASP A 115 -5.08 -7.80 17.63
N SER A 116 -6.28 -8.16 18.12
CA SER A 116 -6.78 -9.55 18.16
C SER A 116 -7.11 -10.09 16.76
N ASP A 117 -7.38 -9.22 15.80
CA ASP A 117 -7.95 -9.55 14.50
C ASP A 117 -6.83 -9.72 13.47
N ARG A 118 -5.80 -10.53 13.78
CA ARG A 118 -4.67 -10.79 12.87
C ARG A 118 -5.09 -11.64 11.67
N ASN A 119 -5.97 -11.11 10.84
CA ASN A 119 -6.54 -11.80 9.68
C ASN A 119 -5.58 -11.86 8.49
N ARG A 120 -4.31 -11.46 8.66
CA ARG A 120 -3.30 -11.36 7.60
C ARG A 120 -3.87 -10.73 6.32
N THR A 121 -4.77 -9.78 6.50
CA THR A 121 -5.57 -9.22 5.42
C THR A 121 -4.67 -8.38 4.53
N VAL A 122 -4.66 -8.66 3.24
CA VAL A 122 -3.93 -7.83 2.27
C VAL A 122 -4.63 -6.48 2.13
N ILE A 123 -3.85 -5.41 2.23
CA ILE A 123 -4.30 -4.03 2.07
C ILE A 123 -4.27 -3.66 0.58
N ILE A 124 -5.35 -3.05 0.11
CA ILE A 124 -5.52 -2.54 -1.26
C ILE A 124 -5.78 -1.03 -1.24
N GLY A 125 -5.57 -0.36 -2.38
CA GLY A 125 -5.56 1.10 -2.45
C GLY A 125 -6.82 1.81 -1.91
N LYS A 126 -7.98 1.15 -1.94
CA LYS A 126 -9.26 1.71 -1.45
C LYS A 126 -9.51 1.49 0.04
N ASP A 127 -8.62 0.80 0.73
CA ASP A 127 -8.76 0.58 2.16
C ASP A 127 -8.35 1.83 2.93
N TYR A 128 -9.14 2.16 3.95
CA TYR A 128 -8.69 3.07 5.00
C TYR A 128 -7.66 2.36 5.87
N ILE A 129 -6.57 3.06 6.18
CA ILE A 129 -5.48 2.53 6.99
C ILE A 129 -5.13 3.47 8.13
N SER A 130 -4.58 2.89 9.19
CA SER A 130 -3.82 3.59 10.21
C SER A 130 -2.33 3.25 10.04
N VAL A 131 -1.49 4.25 10.23
CA VAL A 131 -0.02 4.13 10.11
C VAL A 131 0.57 4.50 11.46
N GLY A 132 1.08 3.51 12.19
CA GLY A 132 1.67 3.69 13.53
C GLY A 132 3.18 3.56 13.48
N ALA A 133 3.93 4.41 14.19
CA ALA A 133 5.37 4.21 14.30
C ALA A 133 5.69 2.99 15.18
N VAL A 134 6.69 2.22 14.77
CA VAL A 134 7.22 1.08 15.53
C VAL A 134 8.29 1.61 16.48
N GLY A 135 8.13 1.32 17.76
CA GLY A 135 9.02 1.79 18.82
C GLY A 135 8.46 2.99 19.57
N GLY A 136 8.93 3.18 20.80
CA GLY A 136 8.39 4.15 21.76
C GLY A 136 7.53 3.47 22.85
N THR A 137 7.34 4.19 23.96
CA THR A 137 6.55 3.71 25.11
C THR A 137 5.04 3.86 24.91
N THR A 138 4.64 4.76 24.02
CA THR A 138 3.24 5.05 23.68
C THR A 138 3.02 4.88 22.20
N GLN A 139 1.91 4.27 21.80
CA GLN A 139 1.55 4.12 20.40
C GLN A 139 1.22 5.49 19.80
N LYS A 140 1.97 5.88 18.78
CA LYS A 140 1.75 7.11 18.01
C LYS A 140 1.45 6.78 16.56
N TYR A 141 0.60 7.60 15.96
CA TYR A 141 0.12 7.44 14.60
C TYR A 141 0.48 8.63 13.75
N VAL A 142 0.67 8.39 12.46
CA VAL A 142 0.83 9.44 11.46
C VAL A 142 -0.46 10.26 11.41
N SER A 143 -0.31 11.57 11.53
CA SER A 143 -1.35 12.57 11.41
C SER A 143 -0.81 13.80 10.70
N VAL A 144 -1.63 14.82 10.54
CA VAL A 144 -1.28 16.08 9.92
C VAL A 144 -1.65 17.20 10.88
N ASN A 145 -0.71 18.12 11.15
CA ASN A 145 -0.96 19.27 12.01
C ASN A 145 -1.65 20.42 11.25
N ASP A 146 -1.96 21.51 11.95
CA ASP A 146 -2.65 22.67 11.36
C ASP A 146 -1.84 23.38 10.26
N ASN A 147 -0.52 23.18 10.21
CA ASN A 147 0.36 23.71 9.16
C ASN A 147 0.41 22.80 7.92
N GLY A 148 -0.23 21.63 7.95
CA GLY A 148 -0.14 20.63 6.88
C GLY A 148 1.09 19.72 6.98
N GLU A 149 1.89 19.81 8.04
CA GLU A 149 3.06 18.97 8.25
C GLU A 149 2.63 17.58 8.74
N VAL A 150 3.30 16.55 8.24
CA VAL A 150 3.09 15.18 8.66
C VAL A 150 3.82 14.94 9.99
N VAL A 151 3.07 14.50 10.99
CA VAL A 151 3.53 14.37 12.37
C VAL A 151 3.16 13.01 12.95
N LEU A 152 3.82 12.63 14.05
CA LEU A 152 3.35 11.57 14.93
C LEU A 152 2.55 12.15 16.10
N SER A 153 1.29 11.72 16.22
CA SER A 153 0.39 12.15 17.28
C SER A 153 -0.30 10.95 17.96
N GLY A 154 -0.99 11.19 19.07
CA GLY A 154 -1.81 10.16 19.74
C GLY A 154 -3.02 9.69 18.91
N HIS A 155 -3.37 10.43 17.86
CA HIS A 155 -4.48 10.12 16.96
C HIS A 155 -3.95 9.98 15.52
N GLY A 156 -4.48 9.02 14.77
CA GLY A 156 -4.19 8.89 13.35
C GLY A 156 -5.09 9.78 12.51
N CYS A 157 -4.57 10.28 11.39
CA CYS A 157 -5.46 10.82 10.36
C CYS A 157 -6.10 9.67 9.57
N ARG A 158 -7.32 9.89 9.10
CA ARG A 158 -7.98 8.93 8.21
C ARG A 158 -7.40 9.09 6.81
N MET A 159 -6.70 8.07 6.32
CA MET A 159 -6.12 8.05 4.97
C MET A 159 -6.41 6.72 4.27
N TYR A 160 -6.53 6.77 2.96
CA TYR A 160 -6.52 5.56 2.13
C TYR A 160 -5.10 5.06 1.92
N TYR A 161 -4.92 3.76 1.74
CA TYR A 161 -3.59 3.23 1.37
C TYR A 161 -3.04 3.87 0.08
N ASN A 162 -3.92 4.23 -0.86
CA ASN A 162 -3.51 4.89 -2.10
C ASN A 162 -3.06 6.35 -1.92
N ASP A 163 -3.30 6.98 -0.76
CA ASP A 163 -2.87 8.35 -0.49
C ASP A 163 -1.34 8.46 -0.43
N LEU A 164 -0.63 7.36 -0.13
CA LEU A 164 0.82 7.28 -0.25
C LEU A 164 1.33 7.56 -1.67
N LYS A 165 0.49 7.52 -2.70
CA LYS A 165 0.93 7.72 -4.08
C LYS A 165 0.95 9.18 -4.54
N ASN A 166 0.25 10.07 -3.85
CA ASN A 166 0.04 11.43 -4.34
C ASN A 166 -0.40 12.45 -3.27
N MET A 167 -0.53 12.07 -2.00
CA MET A 167 -0.97 13.01 -0.94
C MET A 167 0.18 13.57 -0.12
N PHE A 168 1.41 13.09 -0.29
CA PHE A 168 2.54 13.51 0.54
C PHE A 168 3.72 13.98 -0.31
N LEU A 169 4.29 15.12 0.05
CA LEU A 169 5.41 15.71 -0.64
C LEU A 169 6.52 16.04 0.36
N ALA A 170 7.76 15.67 0.03
CA ALA A 170 8.93 16.21 0.72
C ALA A 170 9.14 17.66 0.25
N GLN A 171 8.84 18.64 1.12
CA GLN A 171 8.90 20.06 0.78
C GLN A 171 9.43 20.88 1.96
N GLY A 172 10.13 21.97 1.66
CA GLY A 172 10.67 22.91 2.65
C GLY A 172 12.13 23.23 2.39
N GLU A 173 12.72 24.08 3.23
CA GLU A 173 14.18 24.23 3.26
C GLU A 173 14.80 22.89 3.65
N ILE A 174 15.60 22.36 2.74
CA ILE A 174 16.44 21.20 3.02
C ILE A 174 17.45 21.66 4.06
N ASP A 175 17.38 21.11 5.27
CA ASP A 175 18.34 21.48 6.31
C ASP A 175 19.77 21.07 5.88
N ASN A 176 20.78 21.52 6.63
CA ASN A 176 22.19 21.20 6.34
C ASN A 176 22.48 19.68 6.30
N LEU A 177 21.53 18.85 6.72
CA LEU A 177 21.61 17.39 6.79
C LEU A 177 20.86 16.72 5.63
N GLY A 178 20.22 17.47 4.73
CA GLY A 178 19.48 16.90 3.61
C GLY A 178 18.06 16.46 3.97
N ASN A 179 17.51 16.91 5.10
CA ASN A 179 16.17 16.55 5.54
C ASN A 179 15.15 17.53 4.97
N ALA A 180 14.09 17.01 4.36
CA ALA A 180 12.93 17.78 3.95
C ALA A 180 11.72 17.39 4.80
N SER A 181 10.98 18.37 5.31
CA SER A 181 9.73 18.09 6.02
C SER A 181 8.72 17.42 5.09
N LEU A 182 7.96 16.46 5.61
CA LEU A 182 6.85 15.87 4.88
C LEU A 182 5.61 16.73 5.05
N MET A 183 5.01 17.13 3.95
CA MET A 183 3.76 17.90 3.89
C MET A 183 2.65 17.06 3.29
N LYS A 184 1.44 17.15 3.86
CA LYS A 184 0.24 16.68 3.18
C LYS A 184 -0.13 17.69 2.09
N THR A 185 -0.42 17.16 0.92
CA THR A 185 -0.84 17.88 -0.27
C THR A 185 -2.15 17.28 -0.76
N ASP A 186 -2.98 18.08 -1.42
CA ASP A 186 -4.27 17.61 -1.94
C ASP A 186 -4.11 17.06 -3.37
N GLY A 187 -3.33 15.99 -3.51
CA GLY A 187 -3.18 15.23 -4.75
C GLY A 187 -1.96 15.57 -5.62
N PHE A 188 -1.06 16.44 -5.14
CA PHE A 188 0.15 16.89 -5.86
C PHE A 188 1.45 16.35 -5.26
N GLY A 189 1.36 15.35 -4.39
CA GLY A 189 2.50 14.71 -3.76
C GLY A 189 3.26 13.76 -4.68
N GLU A 190 4.38 13.25 -4.18
CA GLU A 190 5.16 12.21 -4.85
C GLU A 190 4.68 10.80 -4.49
N GLU A 191 5.12 9.80 -5.26
CA GLU A 191 4.76 8.40 -5.00
C GLU A 191 5.69 7.79 -3.95
N TRP A 192 5.11 7.38 -2.82
CA TRP A 192 5.77 6.65 -1.75
C TRP A 192 5.41 5.17 -1.80
N GLU A 193 6.37 4.31 -1.48
CA GLU A 193 6.18 2.86 -1.42
C GLU A 193 6.59 2.26 -0.08
N LEU A 194 5.94 1.15 0.26
CA LEU A 194 6.26 0.34 1.42
C LEU A 194 7.32 -0.70 1.07
N VAL A 195 8.40 -0.73 1.84
CA VAL A 195 9.49 -1.71 1.71
C VAL A 195 9.74 -2.42 3.05
N LYS A 196 10.22 -3.67 3.01
CA LYS A 196 10.49 -4.47 4.22
C LYS A 196 11.76 -4.05 4.94
#